data_AF-A0A922XND1-F1
#
_entry.id   AF-A0A922XND1-F1
#
_cell.length_a   1.000
_cell.length_b   1.000
_cell.length_c   1.000
_cell.angle_alpha   90.00
_cell.angle_beta   90.00
_cell.angle_gamma   90.00
#
_symmetry.space_group_name_H-M   'P 1'
#
loop_
_entity.id
_entity.type
_entity.pdbx_description
1 polymer ?
#
loop_
_entity_poly.entity_id
_entity_poly.type
_entity_poly.pdbx_seq_one_letter_code
_entity_poly.pdbx_strand_id
1 'polypeptide(L)'
;MLGGFFLTARAQEQVIAQLQLTETVPAELLASRAVVIYDPSFKKSELDEIQKSFAQTGIDAVLYIEQDVVFAGKDITLAYANHLATREIRFLVFINKPAATTYRMITTAFNNKPSLVDAQQGAWEVSASSLREMLDTANRNAWISQKKQNFLINDIPETTTKVNPITGKRAEFFSLDLKADEMAVPYFNDATLDSALKKVFTEIYPFKYKLVSPATDDAELRKKGSILTLCVIHSRGSAAKKILGYDLTKAETAYASTTYTEALPQVKTIPAETPVYKFYIKHIPSGNIFLGTKWDADVTMEQALRNHIKGYKAELKME
;
A
#
# COMPACT_ATOMS: atom_id res chain seq x y z
N MET A 1 12.41 -15.39 14.15
CA MET A 1 12.76 -14.85 12.81
C MET A 1 11.64 -15.15 11.80
N LEU A 2 10.39 -14.72 12.07
CA LEU A 2 9.21 -14.99 11.23
C LEU A 2 8.18 -13.82 11.22
N GLY A 3 8.53 -12.66 11.75
CA GLY A 3 7.58 -11.55 11.96
C GLY A 3 7.39 -10.56 10.80
N GLY A 4 8.19 -10.66 9.73
CA GLY A 4 8.22 -9.66 8.66
C GLY A 4 7.10 -9.80 7.62
N PHE A 5 6.69 -11.02 7.29
CA PHE A 5 5.65 -11.30 6.28
C PHE A 5 4.23 -10.85 6.71
N PHE A 6 4.02 -10.58 8.01
CA PHE A 6 2.67 -10.45 8.57
C PHE A 6 2.02 -9.07 8.43
N LEU A 7 2.75 -7.98 8.15
CA LEU A 7 2.18 -6.62 8.24
C LEU A 7 1.69 -6.01 6.91
N THR A 8 2.24 -6.38 5.74
CA THR A 8 1.69 -5.98 4.44
C THR A 8 0.50 -6.85 4.05
N ALA A 9 0.58 -8.15 4.37
CA ALA A 9 -0.57 -9.06 4.39
C ALA A 9 -1.70 -8.52 5.28
N ARG A 10 -1.38 -7.90 6.42
CA ARG A 10 -2.38 -7.28 7.32
C ARG A 10 -3.19 -6.16 6.68
N ALA A 11 -2.65 -5.36 5.77
CA ALA A 11 -3.42 -4.24 5.19
C ALA A 11 -4.48 -4.75 4.19
N GLN A 12 -4.12 -5.70 3.33
CA GLN A 12 -5.11 -6.39 2.48
C GLN A 12 -6.08 -7.22 3.33
N GLU A 13 -5.60 -7.96 4.33
CA GLU A 13 -6.50 -8.72 5.23
C GLU A 13 -7.41 -7.81 6.05
N GLN A 14 -7.00 -6.58 6.39
CA GLN A 14 -7.88 -5.59 7.00
C GLN A 14 -8.99 -5.11 6.06
N VAL A 15 -8.70 -5.00 4.76
CA VAL A 15 -9.72 -4.70 3.74
C VAL A 15 -10.64 -5.91 3.55
N ILE A 16 -10.08 -7.12 3.41
CA ILE A 16 -10.84 -8.36 3.25
C ILE A 16 -11.71 -8.65 4.47
N ALA A 17 -11.21 -8.43 5.69
CA ALA A 17 -11.95 -8.65 6.93
C ALA A 17 -13.19 -7.74 7.09
N GLN A 18 -13.28 -6.67 6.29
CA GLN A 18 -14.47 -5.83 6.25
C GLN A 18 -15.55 -6.39 5.32
N LEU A 19 -15.23 -7.36 4.46
CA LEU A 19 -16.16 -7.92 3.47
C LEU A 19 -17.00 -9.04 4.06
N GLN A 20 -18.20 -9.22 3.50
CA GLN A 20 -19.02 -10.40 3.73
C GLN A 20 -18.72 -11.42 2.63
N LEU A 21 -17.96 -12.47 2.98
CA LEU A 21 -17.59 -13.51 2.02
C LEU A 21 -18.80 -14.38 1.66
N THR A 22 -18.95 -14.67 0.37
CA THR A 22 -20.07 -15.41 -0.22
C THR A 22 -19.58 -16.30 -1.36
N GLU A 23 -20.40 -17.27 -1.77
CA GLU A 23 -20.15 -18.12 -2.94
C GLU A 23 -20.78 -17.56 -4.24
N THR A 24 -21.39 -16.38 -4.18
CA THR A 24 -22.16 -15.82 -5.31
C THR A 24 -21.29 -14.94 -6.17
N VAL A 25 -21.17 -15.28 -7.46
CA VAL A 25 -20.45 -14.45 -8.44
C VAL A 25 -21.13 -13.09 -8.57
N PRO A 26 -20.38 -11.97 -8.51
CA PRO A 26 -20.96 -10.64 -8.69
C PRO A 26 -21.57 -10.48 -10.08
N ALA A 27 -22.76 -9.88 -10.13
CA ALA A 27 -23.42 -9.55 -11.39
C ALA A 27 -22.52 -8.64 -12.24
N GLU A 28 -22.59 -8.78 -13.57
CA GLU A 28 -21.82 -7.98 -14.53
C GLU A 28 -20.29 -8.16 -14.50
N LEU A 29 -19.75 -9.12 -13.74
CA LEU A 29 -18.32 -9.41 -13.74
C LEU A 29 -17.80 -9.74 -15.14
N LEU A 30 -18.58 -10.44 -15.97
CA LEU A 30 -18.19 -10.79 -17.35
C LEU A 30 -18.55 -9.72 -18.41
N ALA A 31 -19.01 -8.56 -17.96
CA ALA A 31 -19.35 -7.40 -18.79
C ALA A 31 -18.60 -6.12 -18.39
N SER A 32 -17.78 -6.19 -17.34
CA SER A 32 -17.11 -5.03 -16.76
C SER A 32 -15.61 -5.26 -16.62
N ARG A 33 -14.88 -4.16 -16.42
CA ARG A 33 -13.44 -4.18 -16.16
C ARG A 33 -13.14 -4.49 -14.70
N ALA A 34 -12.09 -5.27 -14.49
CA ALA A 34 -11.56 -5.63 -13.20
C ALA A 34 -10.07 -5.24 -13.07
N VAL A 35 -9.62 -5.03 -11.85
CA VAL A 35 -8.20 -4.97 -11.51
C VAL A 35 -7.86 -6.13 -10.59
N VAL A 36 -6.69 -6.74 -10.81
CA VAL A 36 -6.14 -7.76 -9.93
C VAL A 36 -5.17 -7.12 -8.95
N ILE A 37 -5.47 -7.27 -7.65
CA ILE A 37 -4.58 -6.89 -6.55
C ILE A 37 -4.01 -8.17 -5.97
N TYR A 38 -2.71 -8.39 -6.14
CA TYR A 38 -2.11 -9.71 -5.89
C TYR A 38 -0.97 -9.69 -4.86
N ASP A 39 -0.78 -10.82 -4.20
CA ASP A 39 0.35 -11.02 -3.28
C ASP A 39 1.70 -11.09 -4.05
N PRO A 40 2.75 -10.36 -3.64
CA PRO A 40 4.03 -10.35 -4.35
C PRO A 40 4.75 -11.69 -4.46
N SER A 41 4.33 -12.70 -3.68
CA SER A 41 4.84 -14.07 -3.78
C SER A 41 4.37 -14.83 -5.03
N PHE A 42 3.45 -14.27 -5.81
CA PHE A 42 3.07 -14.82 -7.11
C PHE A 42 4.19 -14.64 -8.13
N LYS A 43 4.57 -15.75 -8.77
CA LYS A 43 5.51 -15.76 -9.89
C LYS A 43 4.82 -15.25 -11.14
N LYS A 44 5.60 -14.70 -12.07
CA LYS A 44 5.11 -14.29 -13.38
C LYS A 44 4.31 -15.39 -14.10
N SER A 45 4.79 -16.63 -14.05
CA SER A 45 4.08 -17.77 -14.65
C SER A 45 2.69 -18.02 -14.06
N GLU A 46 2.50 -17.76 -12.77
CA GLU A 46 1.20 -17.88 -12.10
C GLU A 46 0.27 -16.75 -12.52
N LEU A 47 0.79 -15.52 -12.65
CA LEU A 47 0.02 -14.38 -13.17
C LEU A 47 -0.41 -14.60 -14.62
N ASP A 48 0.47 -15.16 -15.46
CA ASP A 48 0.17 -15.52 -16.84
C ASP A 48 -0.94 -16.60 -16.91
N GLU A 49 -0.93 -17.58 -15.99
CA GLU A 49 -1.97 -18.60 -15.88
C GLU A 49 -3.33 -18.00 -15.47
N ILE A 50 -3.32 -17.10 -14.48
CA ILE A 50 -4.52 -16.36 -14.04
C ILE A 50 -5.10 -15.56 -15.21
N GLN A 51 -4.28 -14.78 -15.93
CA GLN A 51 -4.78 -13.95 -17.03
C GLN A 51 -5.39 -14.80 -18.15
N LYS A 52 -4.72 -15.89 -18.53
CA LYS A 52 -5.26 -16.82 -19.55
C LYS A 52 -6.61 -17.38 -19.13
N SER A 53 -6.74 -17.78 -17.86
CA SER A 53 -8.01 -18.27 -17.31
C SER A 53 -9.10 -17.19 -17.35
N PHE A 54 -8.77 -15.96 -16.97
CA PHE A 54 -9.70 -14.84 -16.99
C PHE A 54 -10.16 -14.48 -18.41
N ALA A 55 -9.24 -14.44 -19.38
CA ALA A 55 -9.55 -14.21 -20.79
C ALA A 55 -10.48 -15.29 -21.38
N GLN A 56 -10.27 -16.55 -21.02
CA GLN A 56 -11.15 -17.66 -21.40
C GLN A 56 -12.56 -17.46 -20.86
N THR A 57 -12.69 -17.20 -19.57
CA THR A 57 -13.96 -17.04 -18.86
C THR A 57 -14.70 -15.76 -19.21
N GLY A 58 -14.00 -14.68 -19.56
CA GLY A 58 -14.59 -13.36 -19.84
C GLY A 58 -14.40 -12.32 -18.74
N ILE A 59 -13.57 -12.62 -17.73
CA ILE A 59 -13.20 -11.65 -16.69
C ILE A 59 -12.16 -10.71 -17.31
N ASP A 60 -12.52 -9.44 -17.49
CA ASP A 60 -11.62 -8.46 -18.12
C ASP A 60 -10.71 -7.80 -17.08
N ALA A 61 -9.65 -8.53 -16.69
CA ALA A 61 -8.60 -7.99 -15.84
C ALA A 61 -7.64 -7.12 -16.66
N VAL A 62 -7.81 -5.80 -16.55
CA VAL A 62 -7.06 -4.82 -17.35
C VAL A 62 -5.76 -4.36 -16.69
N LEU A 63 -5.53 -4.74 -15.42
CA LEU A 63 -4.41 -4.27 -14.63
C LEU A 63 -4.09 -5.23 -13.48
N TYR A 64 -2.80 -5.42 -13.19
CA TYR A 64 -2.27 -6.22 -12.09
C TYR A 64 -1.37 -5.35 -11.22
N ILE A 65 -1.68 -5.26 -9.93
CA ILE A 65 -0.95 -4.44 -8.97
C ILE A 65 -0.62 -5.27 -7.73
N GLU A 66 0.62 -5.16 -7.27
CA GLU A 66 1.03 -5.77 -6.02
C GLU A 66 0.29 -5.15 -4.82
N GLN A 67 -0.22 -6.00 -3.93
CA GLN A 67 -1.01 -5.56 -2.78
C GLN A 67 -0.22 -4.60 -1.88
N ASP A 68 1.07 -4.86 -1.68
CA ASP A 68 1.90 -4.06 -0.79
C ASP A 68 2.21 -2.68 -1.37
N VAL A 69 2.04 -2.49 -2.68
CA VAL A 69 2.10 -1.19 -3.34
C VAL A 69 0.81 -0.41 -3.17
N VAL A 70 -0.36 -1.03 -3.41
CA VAL A 70 -1.67 -0.36 -3.29
C VAL A 70 -1.92 0.09 -1.84
N PHE A 71 -1.57 -0.76 -0.88
CA PHE A 71 -1.81 -0.54 0.54
C PHE A 71 -0.59 0.03 1.29
N ALA A 72 0.42 0.53 0.56
CA ALA A 72 1.64 1.06 1.15
C ALA A 72 1.41 2.23 2.10
N GLY A 73 0.36 3.04 1.88
CA GLY A 73 0.01 4.17 2.73
C GLY A 73 -1.19 4.94 2.18
N LYS A 74 -1.80 5.79 3.01
CA LYS A 74 -3.05 6.51 2.70
C LYS A 74 -3.02 7.25 1.36
N ASP A 75 -2.01 8.09 1.14
CA ASP A 75 -1.88 8.87 -0.10
C ASP A 75 -1.68 7.96 -1.33
N ILE A 76 -1.00 6.83 -1.13
CA ILE A 76 -0.75 5.85 -2.18
C ILE A 76 -2.07 5.18 -2.58
N THR A 77 -2.83 4.69 -1.59
CA THR A 77 -4.14 4.07 -1.80
C THR A 77 -5.11 5.04 -2.46
N LEU A 78 -5.12 6.32 -2.05
CA LEU A 78 -5.90 7.37 -2.70
C LEU A 78 -5.53 7.55 -4.18
N ALA A 79 -4.23 7.61 -4.50
CA ALA A 79 -3.77 7.75 -5.87
C ALA A 79 -4.17 6.56 -6.75
N TYR A 80 -4.09 5.34 -6.21
CA TYR A 80 -4.57 4.15 -6.89
C TYR A 80 -6.10 4.15 -7.05
N ALA A 81 -6.87 4.49 -6.01
CA ALA A 81 -8.32 4.59 -6.11
C ALA A 81 -8.76 5.56 -7.22
N ASN A 82 -8.12 6.73 -7.29
CA ASN A 82 -8.37 7.71 -8.36
C ASN A 82 -7.98 7.14 -9.73
N HIS A 83 -6.85 6.45 -9.84
CA HIS A 83 -6.44 5.82 -11.09
C HIS A 83 -7.44 4.76 -11.56
N LEU A 84 -7.90 3.88 -10.66
CA LEU A 84 -8.90 2.85 -10.96
C LEU A 84 -10.24 3.48 -11.37
N ALA A 85 -10.65 4.57 -10.72
CA ALA A 85 -11.84 5.34 -11.10
C ALA A 85 -11.73 5.87 -12.54
N THR A 86 -10.60 6.47 -12.91
CA THR A 86 -10.38 6.99 -14.28
C THR A 86 -10.32 5.90 -15.34
N ARG A 87 -10.01 4.66 -14.96
CA ARG A 87 -9.98 3.48 -15.84
C ARG A 87 -11.32 2.75 -15.92
N GLU A 88 -12.34 3.28 -15.24
CA GLU A 88 -13.69 2.71 -15.15
C GLU A 88 -13.69 1.27 -14.62
N ILE A 89 -12.80 1.00 -13.66
CA ILE A 89 -12.75 -0.30 -12.99
C ILE A 89 -14.02 -0.47 -12.16
N ARG A 90 -14.69 -1.61 -12.31
CA ARG A 90 -15.92 -1.96 -11.58
C ARG A 90 -15.68 -3.00 -10.51
N PHE A 91 -14.68 -3.87 -10.71
CA PHE A 91 -14.38 -4.97 -9.79
C PHE A 91 -12.93 -4.95 -9.33
N LEU A 92 -12.74 -5.28 -8.06
CA LEU A 92 -11.45 -5.61 -7.47
C LEU A 92 -11.38 -7.14 -7.33
N VAL A 93 -10.30 -7.74 -7.80
CA VAL A 93 -10.00 -9.16 -7.67
C VAL A 93 -8.75 -9.29 -6.81
N PHE A 94 -8.94 -9.63 -5.53
CA PHE A 94 -7.84 -9.92 -4.62
C PHE A 94 -7.37 -11.35 -4.81
N ILE A 95 -6.07 -11.55 -5.04
CA ILE A 95 -5.48 -12.89 -5.15
C ILE A 95 -4.32 -13.02 -4.16
N ASN A 96 -4.42 -13.97 -3.23
CA ASN A 96 -3.40 -14.19 -2.22
C ASN A 96 -3.14 -15.67 -1.93
N LYS A 97 -2.06 -15.93 -1.18
CA LYS A 97 -1.67 -17.24 -0.68
C LYS A 97 -1.78 -17.26 0.86
N PRO A 98 -2.99 -17.44 1.44
CA PRO A 98 -3.18 -17.35 2.89
C PRO A 98 -2.37 -18.40 3.67
N ALA A 99 -2.03 -19.52 3.02
CA ALA A 99 -1.10 -20.52 3.51
C ALA A 99 -0.18 -20.98 2.37
N ALA A 100 0.92 -21.65 2.69
CA ALA A 100 1.93 -22.08 1.71
C ALA A 100 1.37 -22.93 0.56
N THR A 101 0.24 -23.61 0.78
CA THR A 101 -0.41 -24.52 -0.16
C THR A 101 -1.84 -24.11 -0.46
N THR A 102 -2.22 -22.86 -0.23
CA THR A 102 -3.60 -22.42 -0.46
C THR A 102 -3.58 -21.19 -1.36
N TYR A 103 -4.37 -21.23 -2.41
CA TYR A 103 -4.65 -20.11 -3.29
C TYR A 103 -6.06 -19.61 -2.99
N ARG A 104 -6.23 -18.29 -2.97
CA ARG A 104 -7.52 -17.68 -2.74
C ARG A 104 -7.71 -16.49 -3.67
N MET A 105 -8.92 -16.41 -4.21
CA MET A 105 -9.43 -15.31 -5.01
C MET A 105 -10.66 -14.73 -4.31
N ILE A 106 -10.71 -13.41 -4.16
CA ILE A 106 -11.87 -12.69 -3.65
C ILE A 106 -12.23 -11.59 -4.64
N THR A 107 -13.45 -11.61 -5.16
CA THR A 107 -13.93 -10.62 -6.13
C THR A 107 -15.05 -9.80 -5.52
N THR A 108 -14.95 -8.48 -5.61
CA THR A 108 -15.96 -7.56 -5.07
C THR A 108 -16.03 -6.26 -5.88
N ALA A 109 -17.13 -5.52 -5.77
CA ALA A 109 -17.29 -4.26 -6.46
C ALA A 109 -16.31 -3.20 -5.93
N PHE A 110 -15.74 -2.38 -6.81
CA PHE A 110 -15.00 -1.19 -6.40
C PHE A 110 -16.00 -0.09 -6.03
N ASN A 111 -15.89 0.47 -4.82
CA ASN A 111 -16.83 1.49 -4.35
C ASN A 111 -16.55 2.91 -4.86
N ASN A 112 -15.53 3.06 -5.72
CA ASN A 112 -15.09 4.34 -6.29
C ASN A 112 -14.61 5.37 -5.24
N LYS A 113 -14.17 4.91 -4.07
CA LYS A 113 -13.65 5.74 -2.96
C LYS A 113 -12.24 5.26 -2.54
N PRO A 114 -11.51 6.07 -1.76
CA PRO A 114 -10.18 5.69 -1.25
C PRO A 114 -10.20 4.46 -0.32
N SER A 115 -11.34 4.09 0.25
CA SER A 115 -11.49 2.86 1.04
C SER A 115 -11.51 1.59 0.17
N LEU A 116 -11.63 1.73 -1.15
CA LEU A 116 -11.75 0.68 -2.17
C LEU A 116 -13.02 -0.17 -2.09
N VAL A 117 -13.48 -0.49 -0.89
CA VAL A 117 -14.68 -1.28 -0.61
C VAL A 117 -15.48 -0.61 0.51
N ASP A 118 -16.77 -0.91 0.60
CA ASP A 118 -17.60 -0.55 1.75
C ASP A 118 -17.61 -1.69 2.78
N ALA A 119 -17.83 -1.37 4.06
CA ALA A 119 -17.93 -2.38 5.11
C ALA A 119 -19.17 -3.27 4.93
N GLN A 120 -19.03 -4.56 5.23
CA GLN A 120 -20.03 -5.62 5.03
C GLN A 120 -20.45 -5.82 3.56
N GLN A 121 -19.68 -5.28 2.61
CA GLN A 121 -19.95 -5.48 1.19
C GLN A 121 -19.75 -6.95 0.82
N GLY A 122 -20.69 -7.50 0.04
CA GLY A 122 -20.61 -8.86 -0.48
C GLY A 122 -19.36 -9.07 -1.35
N ALA A 123 -18.64 -10.15 -1.11
CA ALA A 123 -17.47 -10.52 -1.88
C ALA A 123 -17.49 -12.01 -2.20
N TRP A 124 -17.27 -12.34 -3.46
CA TRP A 124 -17.23 -13.71 -3.92
C TRP A 124 -15.86 -14.31 -3.63
N GLU A 125 -15.82 -15.37 -2.83
CA GLU A 125 -14.59 -16.10 -2.51
C GLU A 125 -14.52 -17.44 -3.25
N VAL A 126 -13.33 -17.75 -3.76
CA VAL A 126 -12.94 -19.09 -4.20
C VAL A 126 -11.57 -19.39 -3.62
N SER A 127 -11.40 -20.57 -3.03
CA SER A 127 -10.09 -21.02 -2.53
C SER A 127 -9.84 -22.49 -2.88
N ALA A 128 -8.58 -22.85 -3.06
CA ALA A 128 -8.18 -24.23 -3.37
C ALA A 128 -6.72 -24.50 -2.98
N SER A 129 -6.34 -25.78 -3.01
CA SER A 129 -4.99 -26.23 -2.70
C SER A 129 -3.98 -25.97 -3.84
N SER A 130 -4.49 -25.77 -5.05
CA SER A 130 -3.70 -25.45 -6.24
C SER A 130 -4.31 -24.30 -7.02
N LEU A 131 -3.46 -23.54 -7.72
CA LEU A 131 -3.89 -22.43 -8.56
C LEU A 131 -4.91 -22.89 -9.60
N ARG A 132 -4.60 -24.00 -10.28
CA ARG A 132 -5.48 -24.60 -11.29
C ARG A 132 -6.87 -24.93 -10.77
N GLU A 133 -6.97 -25.57 -9.60
CA GLU A 133 -8.26 -25.95 -9.00
C GLU A 133 -9.09 -24.71 -8.62
N MET A 134 -8.44 -23.67 -8.09
CA MET A 134 -9.08 -22.39 -7.80
C MET A 134 -9.63 -21.75 -9.09
N LEU A 135 -8.83 -21.72 -10.16
CA LEU A 135 -9.20 -21.16 -11.45
C LEU A 135 -10.33 -21.97 -12.13
N ASP A 136 -10.26 -23.29 -12.13
CA ASP A 136 -11.31 -24.16 -12.69
C ASP A 136 -12.65 -23.93 -11.98
N THR A 137 -12.61 -23.77 -10.65
CA THR A 137 -13.81 -23.47 -9.86
C THR A 137 -14.35 -22.08 -10.14
N ALA A 138 -13.49 -21.06 -10.18
CA ALA A 138 -13.87 -19.70 -10.53
C ALA A 138 -14.52 -19.64 -11.93
N ASN A 139 -13.89 -20.29 -12.91
CA ASN A 139 -14.36 -20.33 -14.30
C ASN A 139 -15.74 -20.98 -14.41
N ARG A 140 -15.95 -22.14 -13.77
CA ARG A 140 -17.24 -22.84 -13.77
C ARG A 140 -18.34 -21.97 -13.15
N ASN A 141 -18.08 -21.37 -11.99
CA ASN A 141 -19.06 -20.53 -11.30
C ASN A 141 -19.43 -19.30 -12.14
N ALA A 142 -18.44 -18.63 -12.73
CA ALA A 142 -18.66 -17.45 -13.56
C ALA A 142 -19.43 -17.78 -14.85
N TRP A 143 -19.07 -18.86 -15.54
CA TRP A 143 -19.74 -19.30 -16.77
C TRP A 143 -21.21 -19.66 -16.52
N ILE A 144 -21.50 -20.38 -15.44
CA ILE A 144 -22.87 -20.80 -15.11
C ILE A 144 -23.74 -19.60 -14.71
N SER A 145 -23.16 -18.61 -14.03
CA SER A 145 -23.91 -17.48 -13.48
C SER A 145 -24.25 -16.39 -14.49
N GLN A 146 -23.47 -16.20 -15.55
CA GLN A 146 -23.64 -15.08 -16.47
C GLN A 146 -23.05 -15.33 -17.86
N LYS A 147 -23.58 -14.61 -18.86
CA LYS A 147 -23.07 -14.66 -20.23
C LYS A 147 -21.84 -13.78 -20.38
N LYS A 148 -20.82 -14.29 -21.09
CA LYS A 148 -19.64 -13.53 -21.50
C LYS A 148 -20.05 -12.37 -22.42
N GLN A 149 -19.64 -11.14 -22.07
CA GLN A 149 -19.82 -9.95 -22.89
C GLN A 149 -18.50 -9.28 -23.25
N ASN A 150 -17.44 -9.53 -22.49
CA ASN A 150 -16.08 -9.09 -22.80
C ASN A 150 -15.41 -10.06 -23.80
N PHE A 151 -15.09 -9.58 -25.00
CA PHE A 151 -14.43 -10.39 -26.06
C PHE A 151 -13.02 -9.93 -26.41
N LEU A 152 -12.59 -8.76 -25.94
CA LEU A 152 -11.27 -8.18 -26.21
C LEU A 152 -10.48 -8.06 -24.91
N ILE A 153 -10.19 -9.22 -24.30
CA ILE A 153 -9.41 -9.30 -23.06
C ILE A 153 -7.95 -9.59 -23.45
N ASN A 154 -7.01 -8.92 -22.80
CA ASN A 154 -5.58 -9.13 -23.03
C ASN A 154 -5.17 -10.57 -22.65
N ASP A 155 -4.20 -11.15 -23.34
CA ASP A 155 -3.68 -12.49 -23.02
C ASP A 155 -2.55 -12.46 -21.98
N ILE A 156 -2.03 -11.28 -21.65
CA ILE A 156 -0.86 -11.07 -20.79
C ILE A 156 -1.23 -10.10 -19.66
N PRO A 157 -0.85 -10.39 -18.40
CA PRO A 157 -1.14 -9.51 -17.28
C PRO A 157 -0.38 -8.18 -17.40
N GLU A 158 -1.10 -7.06 -17.34
CA GLU A 158 -0.51 -5.72 -17.36
C GLU A 158 0.02 -5.36 -15.97
N THR A 159 1.35 -5.45 -15.76
CA THR A 159 2.03 -5.22 -14.47
C THR A 159 2.92 -3.97 -14.43
N THR A 160 3.05 -3.26 -15.55
CA THR A 160 4.03 -2.17 -15.73
C THR A 160 3.47 -0.78 -15.47
N THR A 161 2.17 -0.67 -15.17
CA THR A 161 1.47 0.60 -15.00
C THR A 161 2.05 1.38 -13.82
N LYS A 162 2.42 2.63 -14.09
CA LYS A 162 3.00 3.54 -13.10
C LYS A 162 1.93 4.51 -12.64
N VAL A 163 1.53 4.39 -11.38
CA VAL A 163 0.74 5.42 -10.69
C VAL A 163 1.71 6.29 -9.91
N ASN A 164 1.68 7.61 -10.13
CA ASN A 164 2.47 8.55 -9.35
C ASN A 164 1.62 9.07 -8.18
N PRO A 165 1.92 8.67 -6.93
CA PRO A 165 1.17 9.13 -5.77
C PRO A 165 1.62 10.50 -5.27
N ILE A 166 2.75 11.02 -5.76
CA ILE A 166 3.31 12.30 -5.38
C ILE A 166 2.82 13.36 -6.37
N THR A 167 1.90 14.21 -5.91
CA THR A 167 1.31 15.27 -6.74
C THR A 167 2.25 16.48 -6.89
N GLY A 168 3.04 16.79 -5.86
CA GLY A 168 4.02 17.87 -5.87
C GLY A 168 5.44 17.41 -6.19
N LYS A 169 6.42 18.22 -5.75
CA LYS A 169 7.84 17.91 -5.89
C LYS A 169 8.33 17.00 -4.76
N ARG A 170 9.25 16.11 -5.11
CA ARG A 170 10.02 15.29 -4.18
C ARG A 170 11.31 16.01 -3.79
N ALA A 171 11.59 16.08 -2.50
CA ALA A 171 12.81 16.65 -1.93
C ALA A 171 13.51 15.64 -1.02
N GLU A 172 14.83 15.48 -1.20
CA GLU A 172 15.70 14.67 -0.33
C GLU A 172 16.37 15.53 0.75
N PHE A 173 15.57 16.31 1.45
CA PHE A 173 15.94 17.10 2.62
C PHE A 173 14.71 17.24 3.53
N PHE A 174 14.88 17.73 4.76
CA PHE A 174 13.76 17.98 5.66
C PHE A 174 13.18 19.39 5.48
N SER A 175 11.86 19.53 5.63
CA SER A 175 11.25 20.87 5.60
C SER A 175 11.68 21.69 6.81
N LEU A 176 12.14 22.92 6.58
CA LEU A 176 12.45 23.89 7.64
C LEU A 176 11.19 24.42 8.33
N ASP A 177 10.03 24.33 7.67
CA ASP A 177 8.74 24.83 8.16
C ASP A 177 8.30 24.08 9.42
N LEU A 178 8.77 22.84 9.63
CA LEU A 178 8.56 22.05 10.85
C LEU A 178 9.04 22.75 12.13
N LYS A 179 9.91 23.78 12.04
CA LYS A 179 10.32 24.60 13.19
C LYS A 179 9.26 25.59 13.62
N ALA A 180 8.48 26.10 12.68
CA ALA A 180 7.53 27.20 12.88
C ALA A 180 6.09 26.67 12.98
N ASP A 181 5.75 25.69 12.15
CA ASP A 181 4.39 25.21 11.93
C ASP A 181 4.10 23.91 12.70
N GLU A 182 2.84 23.76 13.11
CA GLU A 182 2.37 22.56 13.80
C GLU A 182 2.14 21.41 12.81
N MET A 183 2.81 20.28 13.05
CA MET A 183 2.66 19.07 12.23
C MET A 183 1.42 18.27 12.63
N ALA A 184 0.59 17.91 11.65
CA ALA A 184 -0.45 16.92 11.83
C ALA A 184 0.15 15.50 11.82
N VAL A 185 -0.18 14.70 12.82
CA VAL A 185 0.32 13.33 12.99
C VAL A 185 -0.86 12.37 13.04
N PRO A 186 -1.15 11.65 11.95
CA PRO A 186 -2.18 10.62 11.95
C PRO A 186 -1.81 9.47 12.89
N TYR A 187 -2.77 9.03 13.71
CA TYR A 187 -2.63 7.76 14.44
C TYR A 187 -2.98 6.56 13.54
N PHE A 188 -2.52 5.36 13.89
CA PHE A 188 -2.60 4.13 13.10
C PHE A 188 -3.92 3.35 13.30
N ASN A 189 -4.76 3.76 14.25
CA ASN A 189 -5.98 3.05 14.65
C ASN A 189 -5.68 1.64 15.19
N ASP A 190 -4.52 1.50 15.82
CA ASP A 190 -4.02 0.30 16.49
C ASP A 190 -3.45 0.73 17.84
N ALA A 191 -4.02 0.22 18.93
CA ALA A 191 -3.66 0.65 20.28
C ALA A 191 -2.16 0.46 20.60
N THR A 192 -1.51 -0.55 20.03
CA THR A 192 -0.08 -0.83 20.25
C THR A 192 0.78 0.17 19.49
N LEU A 193 0.48 0.39 18.20
CA LEU A 193 1.19 1.35 17.36
C LEU A 193 0.98 2.78 17.84
N ASP A 194 -0.23 3.12 18.27
CA ASP A 194 -0.57 4.46 18.75
C ASP A 194 0.11 4.80 20.08
N SER A 195 0.26 3.80 20.96
CA SER A 195 1.05 3.95 22.19
C SER A 195 2.53 4.17 21.89
N ALA A 196 3.11 3.38 20.98
CA ALA A 196 4.50 3.55 20.55
C ALA A 196 4.74 4.90 19.85
N LEU A 197 3.82 5.33 18.99
CA LEU A 197 3.85 6.64 18.33
C LEU A 197 3.90 7.78 19.35
N LYS A 198 2.96 7.78 20.30
CA LYS A 198 2.91 8.79 21.38
C LYS A 198 4.20 8.81 22.19
N LYS A 199 4.72 7.63 22.56
CA LYS A 199 5.97 7.50 23.30
C LYS A 199 7.14 8.16 22.56
N VAL A 200 7.33 7.84 21.28
CA VAL A 200 8.42 8.41 20.47
C VAL A 200 8.31 9.94 20.37
N PHE A 201 7.11 10.46 20.09
CA PHE A 201 6.91 11.90 19.98
C PHE A 201 7.21 12.63 21.28
N THR A 202 6.72 12.12 22.42
CA THR A 202 6.99 12.72 23.74
C THR A 202 8.47 12.66 24.13
N GLU A 203 9.19 11.60 23.75
CA GLU A 203 10.59 11.42 24.15
C GLU A 203 11.58 12.24 23.31
N ILE A 204 11.37 12.36 21.98
CA ILE A 204 12.43 12.86 21.09
C ILE A 204 12.00 13.92 20.07
N TYR A 205 10.70 14.20 19.89
CA TYR A 205 10.27 15.19 18.90
C TYR A 205 10.29 16.61 19.49
N PRO A 206 11.05 17.56 18.90
CA PRO A 206 11.31 18.84 19.56
C PRO A 206 10.29 19.95 19.24
N PHE A 207 9.29 19.72 18.38
CA PHE A 207 8.38 20.76 17.89
C PHE A 207 6.91 20.50 18.21
N LYS A 208 6.06 21.47 17.84
CA LYS A 208 4.60 21.36 17.98
C LYS A 208 4.04 20.32 17.02
N TYR A 209 3.20 19.45 17.55
CA TYR A 209 2.46 18.48 16.76
C TYR A 209 1.06 18.30 17.34
N LYS A 210 0.13 17.87 16.48
CA LYS A 210 -1.20 17.42 16.91
C LYS A 210 -1.52 16.05 16.35
N LEU A 211 -2.12 15.22 17.19
CA LEU A 211 -2.65 13.93 16.74
C LEU A 211 -3.97 14.13 16.01
N VAL A 212 -4.12 13.50 14.85
CA VAL A 212 -5.31 13.61 14.00
C VAL A 212 -5.84 12.24 13.60
N SER A 213 -7.14 12.15 13.30
CA SER A 213 -7.72 10.92 12.79
C SER A 213 -7.12 10.54 11.43
N PRO A 214 -6.79 9.25 11.19
CA PRO A 214 -6.27 8.80 9.90
C PRO A 214 -7.27 9.05 8.76
N ALA A 215 -8.57 9.10 9.04
CA ALA A 215 -9.62 9.39 8.07
C ALA A 215 -9.69 10.87 7.65
N THR A 216 -9.08 11.79 8.41
CA THR A 216 -9.13 13.24 8.14
C THR A 216 -8.46 13.53 6.79
N ASP A 217 -9.17 14.09 5.82
CA ASP A 217 -8.57 14.42 4.54
C ASP A 217 -7.70 15.69 4.59
N ASP A 218 -6.88 15.88 3.56
CA ASP A 218 -5.97 17.02 3.42
C ASP A 218 -6.71 18.37 3.39
N ALA A 219 -7.93 18.41 2.84
CA ALA A 219 -8.73 19.62 2.77
C ALA A 219 -9.23 20.04 4.16
N GLU A 220 -9.62 19.08 5.00
CA GLU A 220 -10.02 19.28 6.38
C GLU A 220 -8.82 19.67 7.26
N LEU A 221 -7.67 19.01 7.08
CA LEU A 221 -6.43 19.40 7.77
C LEU A 221 -6.05 20.85 7.45
N ARG A 222 -6.16 21.25 6.18
CA ARG A 222 -5.92 22.62 5.74
C ARG A 222 -6.89 23.63 6.35
N LYS A 223 -8.19 23.29 6.43
CA LYS A 223 -9.20 24.12 7.12
C LYS A 223 -8.90 24.28 8.61
N LYS A 224 -8.29 23.27 9.24
CA LYS A 224 -7.82 23.30 10.63
C LYS A 224 -6.44 23.96 10.80
N GLY A 225 -5.93 24.63 9.76
CA GLY A 225 -4.66 25.36 9.80
C GLY A 225 -3.40 24.50 9.73
N SER A 226 -3.51 23.18 9.50
CA SER A 226 -2.33 22.34 9.26
C SER A 226 -1.84 22.48 7.84
N ILE A 227 -0.56 22.80 7.69
CA ILE A 227 0.13 22.85 6.40
C ILE A 227 1.05 21.65 6.17
N LEU A 228 1.44 20.94 7.24
CA LEU A 228 2.32 19.77 7.21
C LEU A 228 1.63 18.57 7.84
N THR A 229 1.84 17.39 7.26
CA THR A 229 1.43 16.11 7.84
C THR A 229 2.57 15.09 7.77
N LEU A 230 2.66 14.26 8.81
CA LEU A 230 3.50 13.07 8.80
C LEU A 230 2.81 11.99 7.96
N CYS A 231 3.55 11.42 7.02
CA CYS A 231 3.13 10.29 6.21
C CYS A 231 4.05 9.10 6.46
N VAL A 232 3.51 7.91 6.23
CA VAL A 232 4.21 6.65 6.39
C VAL A 232 3.96 5.77 5.17
N ILE A 233 5.01 5.09 4.74
CA ILE A 233 4.93 3.96 3.81
C ILE A 233 5.31 2.70 4.56
N HIS A 234 4.48 1.67 4.42
CA HIS A 234 4.74 0.33 4.91
C HIS A 234 4.58 -0.70 3.78
N SER A 235 5.71 -1.13 3.22
CA SER A 235 5.78 -2.04 2.06
C SER A 235 7.14 -2.75 2.06
N ARG A 236 7.36 -3.72 1.15
CA ARG A 236 8.73 -4.17 0.85
C ARG A 236 9.62 -2.99 0.50
N GLY A 237 10.88 -3.00 0.93
CA GLY A 237 11.83 -1.91 0.66
C GLY A 237 11.95 -1.53 -0.81
N SER A 238 11.91 -2.53 -1.70
CA SER A 238 11.98 -2.35 -3.16
C SER A 238 10.78 -1.58 -3.69
N ALA A 239 9.58 -1.99 -3.29
CA ALA A 239 8.33 -1.28 -3.57
C ALA A 239 8.31 0.13 -2.95
N ALA A 240 8.72 0.30 -1.69
CA ALA A 240 8.76 1.60 -1.02
C ALA A 240 9.68 2.60 -1.74
N LYS A 241 10.89 2.17 -2.13
CA LYS A 241 11.80 3.00 -2.93
C LYS A 241 11.21 3.39 -4.29
N LYS A 242 10.57 2.43 -4.98
CA LYS A 242 9.90 2.66 -6.28
C LYS A 242 8.79 3.71 -6.16
N ILE A 243 7.91 3.55 -5.15
CA ILE A 243 6.79 4.46 -4.86
C ILE A 243 7.31 5.87 -4.56
N LEU A 244 8.37 5.98 -3.77
CA LEU A 244 8.98 7.25 -3.40
C LEU A 244 9.90 7.83 -4.48
N GLY A 245 9.99 7.21 -5.66
CA GLY A 245 10.77 7.73 -6.78
C GLY A 245 12.28 7.75 -6.54
N TYR A 246 12.81 6.86 -5.71
CA TYR A 246 14.26 6.64 -5.65
C TYR A 246 14.76 5.97 -6.92
N ASP A 247 16.01 6.27 -7.29
CA ASP A 247 16.65 5.62 -8.42
C ASP A 247 16.89 4.12 -8.10
N LEU A 248 16.35 3.26 -8.95
CA LEU A 248 16.46 1.80 -8.88
C LEU A 248 17.25 1.25 -10.09
N THR A 249 18.08 2.06 -10.74
CA THR A 249 18.93 1.66 -11.87
C THR A 249 19.82 0.46 -11.56
N LYS A 250 20.09 0.18 -10.29
CA LYS A 250 20.73 -1.05 -9.83
C LYS A 250 19.74 -1.87 -9.01
N ALA A 251 19.51 -3.11 -9.43
CA ALA A 251 18.80 -4.07 -8.61
C ALA A 251 19.64 -4.37 -7.36
N GLU A 252 19.26 -3.78 -6.22
CA GLU A 252 19.93 -4.02 -4.94
C GLU A 252 19.22 -5.16 -4.21
N THR A 253 19.97 -6.15 -3.73
CA THR A 253 19.41 -7.24 -2.91
C THR A 253 19.15 -6.82 -1.46
N ALA A 254 19.76 -5.71 -1.03
CA ALA A 254 19.59 -5.12 0.28
C ALA A 254 19.84 -3.61 0.23
N TYR A 255 19.24 -2.88 1.17
CA TYR A 255 19.36 -1.43 1.30
C TYR A 255 20.07 -1.05 2.59
N ALA A 256 21.01 -0.12 2.48
CA ALA A 256 21.65 0.53 3.62
C ALA A 256 20.70 1.58 4.21
N SER A 257 20.22 1.33 5.43
CA SER A 257 19.40 2.27 6.20
C SER A 257 20.22 2.97 7.27
N THR A 258 20.05 4.28 7.41
CA THR A 258 20.66 5.07 8.48
C THR A 258 19.79 4.96 9.73
N THR A 259 20.39 4.43 10.78
CA THR A 259 19.79 4.22 12.10
C THR A 259 20.57 4.98 13.16
N TYR A 260 19.98 5.17 14.34
CA TYR A 260 20.63 5.94 15.41
C TYR A 260 20.54 5.23 16.76
N THR A 261 21.66 4.65 17.19
CA THR A 261 21.90 4.16 18.55
C THR A 261 22.63 5.25 19.34
N GLU A 262 22.11 5.61 20.51
CA GLU A 262 22.75 6.59 21.42
C GLU A 262 23.20 7.91 20.74
N ALA A 263 22.42 8.36 19.73
CA ALA A 263 22.61 9.57 18.91
C ALA A 263 23.69 9.52 17.82
N LEU A 264 24.45 8.43 17.67
CA LEU A 264 25.39 8.26 16.56
C LEU A 264 24.73 7.59 15.35
N PRO A 265 24.98 8.08 14.12
CA PRO A 265 24.48 7.44 12.91
C PRO A 265 25.19 6.10 12.68
N GLN A 266 24.41 5.04 12.48
CA GLN A 266 24.86 3.70 12.14
C GLN A 266 24.16 3.21 10.88
N VAL A 267 24.86 2.40 10.08
CA VAL A 267 24.29 1.78 8.89
C VAL A 267 23.77 0.39 9.23
N LYS A 268 22.48 0.17 8.99
CA LYS A 268 21.81 -1.13 9.09
C LYS A 268 21.43 -1.61 7.70
N THR A 269 21.91 -2.79 7.32
CA THR A 269 21.56 -3.41 6.04
C THR A 269 20.26 -4.20 6.17
N ILE A 270 19.27 -3.89 5.35
CA ILE A 270 17.95 -4.54 5.36
C ILE A 270 17.70 -5.15 3.97
N PRO A 271 17.35 -6.45 3.84
CA PRO A 271 17.07 -7.06 2.54
C PRO A 271 15.92 -6.34 1.81
N ALA A 272 16.04 -6.20 0.48
CA ALA A 272 15.14 -5.36 -0.32
C ALA A 272 13.67 -5.81 -0.28
N GLU A 273 13.44 -7.12 -0.15
CA GLU A 273 12.12 -7.73 -0.08
C GLU A 273 11.56 -7.80 1.35
N THR A 274 12.27 -7.25 2.34
CA THR A 274 11.77 -7.16 3.72
C THR A 274 10.79 -5.99 3.83
N PRO A 275 9.59 -6.19 4.42
CA PRO A 275 8.70 -5.09 4.75
C PRO A 275 9.33 -4.10 5.74
N VAL A 276 9.23 -2.81 5.43
CA VAL A 276 9.80 -1.71 6.22
C VAL A 276 8.81 -0.56 6.33
N TYR A 277 8.95 0.20 7.41
CA TYR A 277 8.34 1.51 7.61
C TYR A 277 9.30 2.60 7.14
N LYS A 278 8.81 3.54 6.33
CA LYS A 278 9.52 4.76 5.94
C LYS A 278 8.61 5.95 6.17
N PHE A 279 9.07 6.89 6.99
CA PHE A 279 8.37 8.14 7.25
C PHE A 279 8.83 9.24 6.31
N TYR A 280 7.92 10.15 5.99
CA TYR A 280 8.22 11.37 5.24
C TYR A 280 7.20 12.44 5.61
N ILE A 281 7.51 13.68 5.25
CA ILE A 281 6.65 14.82 5.52
C ILE A 281 6.03 15.31 4.23
N LYS A 282 4.74 15.60 4.26
CA LYS A 282 4.02 16.19 3.14
C LYS A 282 3.60 17.61 3.49
N HIS A 283 3.89 18.54 2.58
CA HIS A 283 3.31 19.87 2.60
C HIS A 283 1.98 19.85 1.87
N ILE A 284 0.89 19.94 2.64
CA ILE A 284 -0.49 19.75 2.19
C ILE A 284 -0.85 20.72 1.06
N PRO A 285 -0.54 22.04 1.13
CA PRO A 285 -0.94 22.97 0.09
C PRO A 285 -0.32 22.74 -1.29
N SER A 286 0.94 22.28 -1.36
CA SER A 286 1.65 22.09 -2.62
C SER A 286 1.76 20.63 -3.06
N GLY A 287 1.44 19.68 -2.18
CA GLY A 287 1.67 18.26 -2.40
C GLY A 287 3.15 17.86 -2.42
N ASN A 288 4.06 18.78 -2.05
CA ASN A 288 5.49 18.45 -1.97
C ASN A 288 5.74 17.45 -0.84
N ILE A 289 6.70 16.55 -1.06
CA ILE A 289 7.14 15.61 -0.04
C ILE A 289 8.62 15.80 0.28
N PHE A 290 8.95 15.60 1.54
CA PHE A 290 10.28 15.74 2.12
C PHE A 290 10.67 14.40 2.74
N LEU A 291 11.61 13.72 2.09
CA LEU A 291 12.01 12.36 2.45
C LEU A 291 13.10 12.32 3.52
N GLY A 292 13.77 13.45 3.77
CA GLY A 292 15.04 13.48 4.48
C GLY A 292 16.22 13.16 3.56
N THR A 293 17.43 13.39 4.04
CA THR A 293 18.68 13.28 3.28
C THR A 293 19.21 11.85 3.13
N LYS A 294 18.68 10.90 3.90
CA LYS A 294 19.13 9.50 3.92
C LYS A 294 17.93 8.57 3.89
N TRP A 295 18.16 7.36 3.38
CA TRP A 295 17.24 6.25 3.57
C TRP A 295 17.35 5.80 5.04
N ASP A 296 16.28 5.94 5.81
CA ASP A 296 16.20 5.79 7.27
C ASP A 296 15.10 4.79 7.69
N ALA A 297 14.65 3.94 6.75
CA ALA A 297 13.59 2.97 6.95
C ALA A 297 14.00 1.84 7.91
N ASP A 298 13.05 1.26 8.64
CA ASP A 298 13.31 0.11 9.50
C ASP A 298 12.13 -0.88 9.48
N VAL A 299 12.36 -2.11 9.93
CA VAL A 299 11.36 -3.18 10.01
C VAL A 299 10.29 -2.87 11.06
N THR A 300 10.64 -2.10 12.11
CA THR A 300 9.69 -1.66 13.14
C THR A 300 9.31 -0.21 12.96
N MET A 301 8.02 0.09 13.17
CA MET A 301 7.48 1.45 13.10
C MET A 301 8.21 2.39 14.06
N GLU A 302 8.42 1.96 15.31
CA GLU A 302 9.10 2.76 16.34
C GLU A 302 10.52 3.14 15.91
N GLN A 303 11.31 2.18 15.42
CA GLN A 303 12.68 2.45 15.04
C GLN A 303 12.76 3.33 13.80
N ALA A 304 11.92 3.08 12.79
CA ALA A 304 11.86 3.91 11.59
C ALA A 304 11.50 5.37 11.91
N LEU A 305 10.53 5.59 12.82
CA LEU A 305 10.15 6.92 13.25
C LEU A 305 11.29 7.61 14.03
N ARG A 306 11.94 6.88 14.94
CA ARG A 306 13.12 7.40 15.68
C ARG A 306 14.24 7.78 14.74
N ASN A 307 14.51 6.96 13.71
CA ASN A 307 15.53 7.27 12.72
C ASN A 307 15.19 8.56 11.97
N HIS A 308 13.93 8.70 11.54
CA HIS A 308 13.47 9.89 10.84
C HIS A 308 13.61 11.17 11.66
N ILE A 309 13.14 11.16 12.92
CA ILE A 309 13.21 12.31 13.82
C ILE A 309 14.66 12.64 14.19
N LYS A 310 15.51 11.64 14.47
CA LYS A 310 16.92 11.88 14.78
C LYS A 310 17.71 12.37 13.58
N GLY A 311 17.41 11.88 12.37
CA GLY A 311 17.97 12.40 11.13
C GLY A 311 17.64 13.87 10.93
N TYR A 312 16.39 14.24 11.19
CA TYR A 312 15.94 15.62 11.16
C TYR A 312 16.67 16.50 12.19
N LYS A 313 16.78 16.06 13.46
CA LYS A 313 17.53 16.78 14.50
C LYS A 313 19.00 16.98 14.12
N ALA A 314 19.65 15.94 13.61
CA ALA A 314 21.05 15.98 13.20
C ALA A 314 21.28 16.97 12.06
N GLU A 315 20.41 16.99 11.06
CA GLU A 315 20.51 17.91 9.92
C GLU A 315 20.30 19.37 10.32
N LEU A 316 19.36 19.62 11.24
CA LEU A 316 19.10 20.95 11.77
C LEU A 316 20.09 21.41 12.84
N LYS A 317 21.09 20.58 13.19
CA LYS A 317 22.07 20.83 14.25
C LYS A 317 21.38 21.14 15.59
N MET A 318 20.38 20.32 15.93
CA MET A 318 19.62 20.44 17.17
C MET A 318 20.11 19.40 18.18
N GLU A 319 20.43 19.86 19.39
CA GLU A 319 20.82 19.02 20.53
C GLU A 319 19.65 18.13 20.99
#